data_AF-A0A3L7X4U5-F1
#
_entry.id   AF-A0A3L7X4U5-F1
#
_cell.length_a   1.000
_cell.length_b   1.000
_cell.length_c   1.000
_cell.angle_alpha   90.00
_cell.angle_beta   90.00
_cell.angle_gamma   90.00
#
_symmetry.space_group_name_H-M   'P 1'
#
loop_
_entity.id
_entity.type
_entity.pdbx_description
1 polymer ?
#
loop_
_entity_poly.entity_id
_entity_poly.type
_entity_poly.pdbx_seq_one_letter_code
_entity_poly.pdbx_strand_id
1 'polypeptide(L)'
;MSMTLQLVPELETKVRDAAKRDGIGPDVYVAKVLERHLHKQALIVSELEANLLAQINLGLSAQDWRRYYQLREKLEDETLQIDEHAELIRITDRIEIANAQRIEALIKLAALRRTTLDMLMDEFGLRPSANV
;
A
#
# COMPACT_ATOMS: atom_id res chain seq x y z
N MET A 1 14.40 17.06 26.51
CA MET A 1 15.27 17.57 25.42
C MET A 1 14.64 18.85 24.88
N SER A 2 15.41 19.93 24.72
CA SER A 2 14.93 21.20 24.18
C SER A 2 15.44 21.40 22.75
N MET A 3 14.55 21.81 21.84
CA MET A 3 14.88 22.12 20.44
C MET A 3 14.53 23.59 20.17
N THR A 4 15.44 24.35 19.56
CA THR A 4 15.21 25.76 19.19
C THR A 4 14.79 25.81 17.72
N LEU A 5 13.63 26.42 17.46
CA LEU A 5 13.10 26.61 16.10
C LEU A 5 13.20 28.09 15.72
N GLN A 6 13.90 28.40 14.63
CA GLN A 6 13.96 29.75 14.07
C GLN A 6 12.80 29.91 13.09
N LEU A 7 11.86 30.82 13.41
CA LEU A 7 10.71 31.13 12.57
C LEU A 7 10.93 32.43 11.82
N VAL A 8 10.38 32.54 10.61
CA VAL A 8 10.31 33.83 9.93
C VAL A 8 9.44 34.82 10.73
N PRO A 9 9.78 36.12 10.82
CA PRO A 9 9.09 37.07 11.71
C PRO A 9 7.57 37.15 11.53
N GLU A 10 7.10 37.01 10.29
CA GLU A 10 5.67 37.00 9.97
C GLU A 10 4.95 35.80 10.60
N LEU A 11 5.59 34.63 10.60
CA LEU A 11 5.03 33.42 11.14
C LEU A 11 5.05 33.44 12.68
N GLU A 12 6.12 33.98 13.27
CA GLU A 12 6.19 34.18 14.73
C GLU A 12 5.03 35.05 15.23
N THR A 13 4.77 36.16 14.54
CA THR A 13 3.67 37.07 14.88
C THR A 13 2.32 36.34 14.83
N LYS A 14 2.08 35.60 13.73
CA LYS A 14 0.86 34.79 13.58
C LYS A 14 0.71 33.73 14.67
N VAL A 15 1.81 33.06 15.06
CA VAL A 15 1.81 32.06 16.14
C VAL A 15 1.49 32.72 17.47
N ARG A 16 2.08 33.88 17.79
CA ARG A 16 1.79 34.61 19.03
C ARG A 16 0.32 35.04 19.10
N ASP A 17 -0.24 35.54 18.02
CA ASP A 17 -1.65 35.95 17.98
C ASP A 17 -2.61 34.76 18.08
N ALA A 18 -2.28 33.63 17.44
CA ALA A 18 -3.04 32.40 17.58
C ALA A 18 -2.97 31.83 19.00
N ALA A 19 -1.78 31.81 19.61
CA ALA A 19 -1.58 31.34 20.97
C ALA A 19 -2.36 32.20 21.99
N LYS A 20 -2.35 33.53 21.82
CA LYS A 20 -3.17 34.45 22.63
C LYS A 20 -4.66 34.17 22.52
N ARG A 21 -5.17 33.92 21.30
CA ARG A 21 -6.59 33.56 21.09
C ARG A 21 -6.96 32.27 21.79
N ASP A 22 -6.06 31.29 21.81
CA ASP A 22 -6.24 30.00 22.47
C ASP A 22 -5.93 30.05 23.99
N GLY A 23 -5.53 31.21 24.52
CA GLY A 23 -5.20 31.40 25.94
C GLY A 23 -3.96 30.64 26.40
N ILE A 24 -3.05 30.27 25.49
CA ILE A 24 -1.85 29.48 25.78
C ILE A 24 -0.57 30.19 25.33
N GLY A 25 0.57 29.75 25.85
CA GLY A 25 1.88 30.25 25.43
C GLY A 25 2.24 29.84 23.99
N PRO A 26 3.04 30.64 23.25
CA PRO A 26 3.46 30.33 21.89
C PRO A 26 4.14 28.96 21.75
N ASP A 27 5.00 28.59 22.70
CA ASP A 27 5.72 27.30 22.66
C ASP A 27 4.74 26.12 22.77
N VAL A 28 3.76 26.23 23.67
CA VAL A 28 2.71 25.22 23.86
C VAL A 28 1.82 25.13 22.63
N TYR A 29 1.53 26.28 22.00
CA TYR A 29 0.76 26.31 20.76
C TYR A 29 1.48 25.56 19.64
N VAL A 30 2.77 25.87 19.42
CA VAL A 30 3.59 25.20 18.40
C VAL A 30 3.69 23.71 18.67
N ALA A 31 3.97 23.31 19.92
CA ALA A 31 4.02 21.90 20.29
C ALA A 31 2.71 21.17 19.97
N LYS A 32 1.55 21.73 20.35
CA LYS A 32 0.23 21.14 20.04
C LYS A 32 -0.05 21.04 18.55
N VAL A 33 0.40 22.00 17.74
CA VAL A 33 0.23 21.95 16.28
C VAL A 33 1.12 20.86 15.68
N LEU A 34 2.37 20.77 16.11
CA LEU A 34 3.30 19.73 15.69
C LEU A 34 2.79 18.34 16.08
N GLU A 35 2.34 18.16 17.32
CA GLU A 35 1.72 16.91 17.77
C GLU A 35 0.55 16.52 16.87
N ARG A 36 -0.41 17.43 16.65
CA ARG A 36 -1.56 17.16 15.77
C ARG A 36 -1.14 16.81 14.34
N HIS A 37 -0.15 17.51 13.79
CA HIS A 37 0.36 17.24 12.45
C HIS A 37 0.98 15.84 12.37
N LEU A 38 1.85 15.48 13.33
CA LEU A 38 2.51 14.17 13.38
C LEU A 38 1.50 13.03 13.59
N HIS A 39 0.51 13.21 14.47
CA HIS A 39 -0.56 12.22 14.66
C HIS A 39 -1.38 12.03 13.39
N LYS A 40 -1.78 13.11 12.72
CA LYS A 40 -2.53 13.02 11.45
C LYS A 40 -1.71 12.32 10.38
N GLN A 41 -0.41 12.63 10.28
CA GLN A 41 0.48 11.98 9.32
C GLN A 41 0.60 10.48 9.61
N ALA A 42 0.73 10.08 10.88
CA ALA A 42 0.77 8.66 11.27
C ALA A 42 -0.53 7.92 10.89
N LEU A 43 -1.70 8.54 11.10
CA LEU A 43 -2.99 7.97 10.71
C LEU A 43 -3.09 7.78 9.19
N ILE A 44 -2.71 8.80 8.40
CA ILE A 44 -2.71 8.71 6.93
C ILE A 44 -1.76 7.63 6.44
N VAL A 45 -0.57 7.53 7.02
CA VAL A 45 0.40 6.47 6.70
C VAL A 45 -0.19 5.10 7.01
N SER A 46 -0.84 4.93 8.17
CA SER A 46 -1.50 3.67 8.55
C SER A 46 -2.65 3.30 7.62
N GLU A 47 -3.46 4.27 7.18
CA GLU A 47 -4.57 4.02 6.25
C GLU A 47 -4.06 3.65 4.86
N LEU A 48 -3.05 4.37 4.36
CA LEU A 48 -2.39 4.07 3.10
C LEU A 48 -1.76 2.66 3.13
N GLU A 49 -1.08 2.33 4.22
CA GLU A 49 -0.50 1.01 4.42
C GLU A 49 -1.57 -0.10 4.41
N ALA A 50 -2.66 0.08 5.14
CA ALA A 50 -3.77 -0.88 5.17
C ALA A 50 -4.37 -1.09 3.77
N ASN A 51 -4.55 -0.01 3.01
CA ASN A 51 -5.05 -0.09 1.63
C ASN A 51 -4.08 -0.82 0.69
N LEU A 52 -2.78 -0.58 0.82
CA LEU A 52 -1.76 -1.30 0.05
C LEU A 52 -1.76 -2.79 0.39
N LEU A 53 -1.81 -3.15 1.68
CA LEU A 53 -1.91 -4.54 2.11
C LEU A 53 -3.19 -5.22 1.59
N ALA A 54 -4.32 -4.51 1.57
CA ALA A 54 -5.55 -5.03 0.98
C ALA A 54 -5.41 -5.28 -0.53
N GLN A 55 -4.76 -4.39 -1.27
CA GLN A 55 -4.49 -4.56 -2.70
C GLN A 55 -3.53 -5.73 -2.97
N ILE A 56 -2.49 -5.89 -2.15
CA ILE A 56 -1.52 -6.99 -2.28
C ILE A 56 -2.22 -8.34 -2.12
N ASN A 57 -3.14 -8.43 -1.18
CA ASN A 57 -3.93 -9.63 -0.90
C ASN A 57 -5.14 -9.80 -1.83
N LEU A 58 -5.40 -8.84 -2.72
CA LEU A 58 -6.43 -8.98 -3.74
C LEU A 58 -5.95 -10.01 -4.80
N GLY A 59 -6.82 -10.96 -5.11
CA GLY A 59 -6.57 -12.00 -6.09
C GLY A 59 -7.86 -12.45 -6.73
N LEU A 60 -7.79 -13.47 -7.59
CA LEU A 60 -9.00 -14.10 -8.12
C LEU A 60 -9.79 -14.83 -7.04
N SER A 61 -11.10 -14.93 -7.27
CA SER A 61 -11.97 -15.71 -6.40
C SER A 61 -11.57 -17.19 -6.43
N ALA A 62 -11.88 -17.93 -5.37
CA ALA A 62 -11.65 -19.37 -5.34
C ALA A 62 -12.37 -20.10 -6.49
N GLN A 63 -13.49 -19.58 -6.97
CA GLN A 63 -14.20 -20.11 -8.13
C GLN A 63 -13.43 -19.88 -9.42
N ASP A 64 -12.92 -18.67 -9.65
CA ASP A 64 -12.09 -18.34 -10.80
C ASP A 64 -10.82 -19.20 -10.83
N TRP A 65 -10.16 -19.41 -9.68
CA TRP A 65 -9.00 -20.31 -9.58
C TRP A 65 -9.35 -21.76 -9.91
N ARG A 66 -10.47 -22.28 -9.39
CA ARG A 66 -10.93 -23.63 -9.75
C ARG A 66 -11.18 -23.75 -11.26
N ARG A 67 -11.83 -22.75 -11.86
CA ARG A 67 -12.10 -22.75 -13.30
C ARG A 67 -10.81 -22.69 -14.11
N TYR A 68 -9.86 -21.86 -13.70
CA TYR A 68 -8.52 -21.80 -14.29
C TYR A 68 -7.85 -23.18 -14.30
N TYR A 69 -7.78 -23.85 -13.14
CA TYR A 69 -7.13 -25.17 -13.05
C TYR A 69 -7.86 -26.24 -13.88
N GLN A 70 -9.20 -26.24 -13.92
CA GLN A 70 -9.96 -27.15 -14.78
C GLN A 70 -9.65 -26.93 -16.27
N LEU A 71 -9.54 -25.68 -16.71
CA LEU A 71 -9.20 -25.35 -18.10
C LEU A 71 -7.75 -25.71 -18.42
N ARG A 72 -6.84 -25.57 -17.44
CA ARG A 72 -5.44 -26.02 -17.54
C ARG A 72 -5.31 -27.53 -17.68
N GLU A 73 -6.04 -28.30 -16.89
CA GLU A 73 -6.09 -29.76 -16.97
C GLU A 73 -6.61 -30.22 -18.35
N LYS A 74 -7.72 -29.63 -18.82
CA LYS A 74 -8.24 -29.90 -20.17
C LYS A 74 -7.26 -29.53 -21.29
N LEU A 75 -6.46 -28.49 -21.11
CA LEU A 75 -5.41 -28.11 -22.07
C LEU A 75 -4.31 -29.17 -22.12
N GLU A 76 -3.87 -29.65 -20.95
CA GLU A 76 -2.85 -30.70 -20.81
C GLU A 76 -3.34 -32.05 -21.38
N ASP A 77 -4.63 -32.34 -21.24
CA ASP A 77 -5.30 -33.52 -21.82
C ASP A 77 -5.69 -33.35 -23.30
N GLU A 78 -5.40 -32.21 -23.93
CA GLU A 78 -5.77 -31.88 -25.32
C GLU A 78 -7.30 -31.95 -25.60
N THR A 79 -8.14 -31.75 -24.58
CA THR A 79 -9.61 -31.81 -24.68
C THR A 79 -10.29 -30.43 -24.64
N LEU A 80 -9.50 -29.37 -24.55
CA LEU A 80 -9.97 -28.00 -24.43
C LEU A 80 -10.71 -27.53 -25.70
N GLN A 81 -11.94 -27.06 -25.52
CA GLN A 81 -12.75 -26.55 -26.63
C GLN A 81 -12.39 -25.11 -27.00
N ILE A 82 -12.77 -24.65 -28.20
CA ILE A 82 -12.40 -23.32 -28.72
C ILE A 82 -12.94 -22.18 -27.84
N ASP A 83 -14.16 -22.31 -27.33
CA ASP A 83 -14.76 -21.36 -26.38
C ASP A 83 -14.04 -21.39 -25.03
N GLU A 84 -13.65 -22.58 -24.57
CA GLU A 84 -12.86 -22.77 -23.34
C GLU A 84 -11.43 -22.22 -23.46
N HIS A 85 -10.83 -22.25 -24.66
CA HIS A 85 -9.56 -21.57 -24.96
C HIS A 85 -9.67 -20.05 -24.75
N ALA A 86 -10.71 -19.43 -25.31
CA ALA A 86 -10.94 -18.00 -25.13
C ALA A 86 -11.19 -17.65 -23.65
N GLU A 87 -11.88 -18.51 -22.91
CA GLU A 87 -12.07 -18.35 -21.47
C GLU A 87 -10.75 -18.42 -20.69
N LEU A 88 -9.90 -19.41 -21.00
CA LEU A 88 -8.59 -19.57 -20.36
C LEU A 88 -7.68 -18.36 -20.58
N ILE A 89 -7.65 -17.81 -21.80
CA ILE A 89 -6.92 -16.58 -22.12
C ILE A 89 -7.42 -15.44 -21.22
N ARG A 90 -8.74 -15.21 -21.18
CA ARG A 90 -9.33 -14.13 -20.38
C ARG A 90 -9.04 -14.27 -18.88
N ILE A 91 -9.04 -15.48 -18.34
CA ILE A 91 -8.69 -15.71 -16.93
C ILE A 91 -7.20 -15.47 -16.69
N THR A 92 -6.34 -15.88 -17.63
CA THR A 92 -4.88 -15.63 -17.57
C THR A 92 -4.58 -14.14 -17.60
N ASP A 93 -5.20 -13.39 -18.51
CA ASP A 93 -5.04 -11.92 -18.58
C ASP A 93 -5.42 -11.26 -17.24
N ARG A 94 -6.50 -11.72 -16.60
CA ARG A 94 -6.90 -11.23 -15.27
C ARG A 94 -5.87 -11.56 -14.20
N ILE A 95 -5.26 -12.75 -14.23
CA ILE A 95 -4.16 -13.14 -13.33
C ILE A 95 -2.97 -12.20 -13.50
N GLU A 96 -2.57 -11.94 -14.75
CA GLU A 96 -1.42 -11.10 -15.08
C GLU A 96 -1.65 -9.65 -14.61
N ILE A 97 -2.83 -9.09 -14.89
CA ILE A 97 -3.21 -7.75 -14.42
C ILE A 97 -3.18 -7.68 -12.88
N ALA A 98 -3.77 -8.67 -12.20
CA ALA A 98 -3.78 -8.72 -10.74
C ALA A 98 -2.36 -8.83 -10.16
N ASN A 99 -1.49 -9.61 -10.79
CA ASN A 99 -0.09 -9.73 -10.37
C ASN A 99 0.68 -8.42 -10.59
N ALA A 100 0.47 -7.73 -11.73
CA ALA A 100 1.09 -6.44 -11.98
C ALA A 100 0.67 -5.39 -10.92
N GLN A 101 -0.63 -5.34 -10.61
CA GLN A 101 -1.16 -4.47 -9.54
C GLN A 101 -0.58 -4.84 -8.17
N ARG A 102 -0.43 -6.12 -7.86
CA ARG A 102 0.21 -6.59 -6.61
C ARG A 102 1.65 -6.11 -6.50
N ILE A 103 2.45 -6.23 -7.57
CA ILE A 103 3.84 -5.75 -7.59
C ILE A 103 3.89 -4.23 -7.42
N GLU A 104 3.02 -3.48 -8.08
CA GLU A 104 2.93 -2.03 -7.91
C GLU A 104 2.62 -1.65 -6.44
N ALA A 105 1.67 -2.35 -5.81
CA ALA A 105 1.32 -2.13 -4.41
C ALA A 105 2.48 -2.48 -3.46
N LEU A 106 3.21 -3.56 -3.72
CA LEU A 106 4.42 -3.93 -2.95
C LEU A 106 5.51 -2.87 -3.06
N ILE A 107 5.77 -2.31 -4.24
CA ILE A 107 6.75 -1.23 -4.43
C ILE A 107 6.36 0.01 -3.62
N LYS A 108 5.07 0.39 -3.65
CA LYS A 108 4.57 1.51 -2.84
C LYS A 108 4.70 1.25 -1.34
N LEU A 109 4.41 0.02 -0.90
CA LEU A 109 4.56 -0.38 0.50
C LEU A 109 6.04 -0.36 0.93
N ALA A 110 6.95 -0.81 0.05
CA ALA A 110 8.39 -0.78 0.31
C ALA A 110 8.87 0.66 0.57
N ALA A 111 8.44 1.60 -0.28
CA ALA A 111 8.74 3.01 -0.10
C ALA A 111 8.15 3.56 1.20
N LEU A 112 6.90 3.20 1.54
CA LEU A 112 6.22 3.64 2.76
C LEU A 112 6.95 3.18 4.03
N ARG A 113 7.37 1.91 4.06
CA ARG A 113 8.13 1.29 5.16
C ARG A 113 9.63 1.59 5.14
N ARG A 114 10.13 2.31 4.12
CA ARG A 114 11.57 2.54 3.89
C ARG A 114 12.39 1.25 3.84
N THR A 115 11.83 0.24 3.19
CA THR A 115 12.42 -1.09 2.97
C THR A 115 12.57 -1.34 1.46
N THR A 116 13.08 -2.51 1.07
CA THR A 116 13.22 -2.93 -0.33
C THR A 116 12.06 -3.84 -0.73
N LEU A 117 11.75 -3.91 -2.03
CA LEU A 117 10.80 -4.88 -2.56
C LEU A 117 11.17 -6.32 -2.18
N ASP A 118 12.44 -6.69 -2.29
CA ASP A 118 12.92 -8.05 -1.99
C ASP A 118 12.63 -8.44 -0.53
N MET A 119 12.95 -7.58 0.43
CA MET A 119 12.62 -7.82 1.84
C MET A 119 11.12 -8.00 2.09
N LEU A 120 10.25 -7.27 1.39
CA LEU A 120 8.79 -7.47 1.52
C LEU A 120 8.33 -8.77 0.86
N MET A 121 8.91 -9.14 -0.28
CA MET A 121 8.61 -10.41 -0.93
C MET A 121 9.02 -11.59 -0.05
N ASP A 122 10.11 -11.47 0.72
CA ASP A 122 10.54 -12.45 1.70
C ASP A 122 9.58 -12.52 2.88
N GLU A 123 9.24 -11.37 3.46
CA GLU A 123 8.33 -11.23 4.60
C GLU A 123 6.98 -11.88 4.32
N PHE A 124 6.45 -11.69 3.11
CA PHE A 124 5.14 -12.22 2.71
C PHE A 124 5.21 -13.61 2.05
N GLY A 125 6.39 -14.23 1.93
CA GLY A 125 6.54 -15.53 1.29
C GLY A 125 6.13 -15.54 -0.18
N LEU A 126 6.29 -14.40 -0.87
CA LEU A 126 5.90 -14.19 -2.27
C LEU A 126 7.03 -14.48 -3.26
N ARG A 127 8.18 -14.99 -2.78
CA ARG A 127 9.23 -15.45 -3.68
C ARG A 127 8.66 -16.54 -4.58
N PRO A 128 8.88 -16.45 -5.90
CA PRO A 128 8.60 -17.58 -6.78
C PRO A 128 9.33 -18.80 -6.21
N SER A 129 8.59 -19.84 -5.84
CA SER A 129 9.21 -21.16 -5.72
C SER A 129 9.77 -21.46 -7.11
N ALA A 130 11.10 -21.59 -7.21
CA ALA A 130 11.74 -22.16 -8.38
C ALA A 130 11.25 -23.60 -8.50
N ASN A 131 10.07 -23.79 -9.09
CA ASN A 131 9.59 -25.11 -9.43
C ASN A 131 10.34 -25.52 -10.69
N VAL A 132 11.33 -26.38 -10.43
CA VAL A 132 11.98 -27.32 -11.34
C VAL A 132 10.94 -28.22 -12.00
#